data_AF-A0A9X6RKG9-F1
#
_entry.id   AF-A0A9X6RKG9-F1
#
_cell.length_a   1.000
_cell.length_b   1.000
_cell.length_c   1.000
_cell.angle_alpha   90.00
_cell.angle_beta   90.00
_cell.angle_gamma   90.00
#
_symmetry.space_group_name_H-M   'P 1'
#
loop_
_entity.id
_entity.type
_entity.pdbx_description
1 polymer ?
#
loop_
_entity_poly.entity_id
_entity_poly.type
_entity_poly.pdbx_seq_one_letter_code
_entity_poly.pdbx_strand_id
1 'polypeptide(L)'
;MLPADQNGPNFDDMSDDAAATEFENTFSNLVHGSSGQPEDISAAVDNLLETLNICITKASTIDDLVGFVFECAAGGQVIHYVASNFLACLTQRYTQEVQGRTISNSIINKLREIAEKCIFTMEQLASGNADPVAVGEARNLAMFFADFAPKVLVLPGFKVAVPAIIYTVFELMDKFVAKATTVPRSDFLENCFCAVQMLKMMGPTIDELIREDASISQRIPGVVPKLYQTIRNILIDTNDLTPRIRAGIIKVLEFRASRWGEVLSPDKPLEVAAVVGGHDEVDPTWYGPDGQPINKEEAAFLNAAANEACESEEEEEEIDQGEAYRVDGHHEEEYEEQVDENQAPPPVYRYIPEQVPEGAMEEFRRRLKPDYKPDGAGDRLRANL
;
A
#
# COMPACT_ATOMS: atom_id res chain seq x y z
N MET A 1 53.35 22.23 -32.26
CA MET A 1 52.90 22.69 -30.93
C MET A 1 51.52 23.29 -31.10
N LEU A 2 50.50 22.47 -30.87
CA LEU A 2 49.10 22.86 -30.67
C LEU A 2 48.74 22.31 -29.28
N PRO A 3 48.09 23.07 -28.39
CA PRO A 3 47.62 22.51 -27.14
C PRO A 3 46.34 21.72 -27.42
N ALA A 4 46.27 20.53 -26.86
CA ALA A 4 45.05 19.74 -26.82
C ALA A 4 44.13 20.32 -25.74
N ASP A 5 42.98 20.82 -26.15
CA ASP A 5 41.83 21.00 -25.27
C ASP A 5 41.39 19.60 -24.78
N GLN A 6 41.63 19.32 -23.51
CA GLN A 6 40.95 18.28 -22.77
C GLN A 6 40.18 18.95 -21.62
N ASN A 7 39.08 19.63 -21.97
CA ASN A 7 38.01 19.88 -21.01
C ASN A 7 36.99 18.75 -21.15
N GLY A 8 37.28 17.62 -20.52
CA GLY A 8 36.21 16.77 -20.01
C GLY A 8 35.47 17.54 -18.90
N PRO A 9 34.19 17.26 -18.63
CA PRO A 9 33.49 17.88 -17.51
C PRO A 9 34.27 17.58 -16.22
N ASN A 10 34.62 18.65 -15.51
CA ASN A 10 35.36 18.60 -14.26
C ASN A 10 34.39 18.12 -13.16
N PHE A 11 34.38 16.83 -12.88
CA PHE A 11 33.49 16.20 -11.89
C PHE A 11 33.86 16.53 -10.43
N ASP A 12 34.97 17.23 -10.20
CA ASP A 12 35.47 17.58 -8.86
C ASP A 12 34.71 18.74 -8.17
N ASP A 13 33.69 19.32 -8.81
CA ASP A 13 32.99 20.54 -8.33
C ASP A 13 31.48 20.35 -8.04
N MET A 14 30.94 19.12 -8.10
CA MET A 14 29.55 18.89 -7.71
C MET A 14 29.43 18.72 -6.19
N SER A 15 28.79 19.69 -5.53
CA SER A 15 28.61 19.74 -4.08
C SER A 15 27.34 19.02 -3.61
N ASP A 16 27.28 18.66 -2.33
CA ASP A 16 26.04 18.16 -1.69
C ASP A 16 24.84 19.13 -1.93
N ASP A 17 25.11 20.44 -2.00
CA ASP A 17 24.07 21.47 -2.21
C ASP A 17 23.46 21.39 -3.62
N ALA A 18 24.26 21.02 -4.63
CA ALA A 18 23.76 20.78 -5.98
C ALA A 18 22.85 19.55 -6.02
N ALA A 19 23.21 18.49 -5.30
CA ALA A 19 22.38 17.29 -5.15
C ALA A 19 21.04 17.61 -4.47
N ALA A 20 21.08 18.41 -3.41
CA ALA A 20 19.88 18.81 -2.67
C ALA A 20 18.95 19.67 -3.53
N THR A 21 19.52 20.64 -4.27
CA THR A 21 18.74 21.49 -5.18
C THR A 21 18.06 20.66 -6.27
N GLU A 22 18.79 19.72 -6.89
CA GLU A 22 18.23 18.86 -7.94
C GLU A 22 17.14 17.93 -7.40
N PHE A 23 17.34 17.40 -6.18
CA PHE A 23 16.35 16.58 -5.49
C PHE A 23 15.06 17.35 -5.21
N GLU A 24 15.18 18.55 -4.63
CA GLU A 24 14.03 19.41 -4.32
C GLU A 24 13.27 19.81 -5.57
N ASN A 25 13.98 20.18 -6.64
CA ASN A 25 13.38 20.53 -7.93
C ASN A 25 12.66 19.33 -8.56
N THR A 26 13.31 18.16 -8.59
CA THR A 26 12.72 16.92 -9.12
C THR A 26 11.45 16.56 -8.38
N PHE A 27 11.50 16.57 -7.04
CA PHE A 27 10.33 16.27 -6.22
C PHE A 27 9.21 17.31 -6.40
N SER A 28 9.55 18.60 -6.39
CA SER A 28 8.57 19.68 -6.57
C SER A 28 7.90 19.61 -7.94
N ASN A 29 8.64 19.26 -8.99
CA ASN A 29 8.09 19.05 -10.32
C ASN A 29 7.11 17.87 -10.36
N LEU A 30 7.39 16.76 -9.65
CA LEU A 30 6.45 15.65 -9.53
C LEU A 30 5.16 16.04 -8.77
N VAL A 31 5.28 16.88 -7.76
CA VAL A 31 4.15 17.32 -6.94
C VAL A 31 3.27 18.35 -7.66
N HIS A 32 3.87 19.27 -8.41
CA HIS A 32 3.16 20.38 -9.06
C HIS A 32 2.87 20.15 -10.55
N GLY A 33 3.54 19.20 -11.19
CA GLY A 33 3.30 18.81 -12.57
C GLY A 33 2.09 17.91 -12.74
N SER A 34 1.69 17.69 -13.99
CA SER A 34 0.70 16.66 -14.37
C SER A 34 1.24 15.22 -14.25
N SER A 35 2.45 15.05 -13.71
CA SER A 35 3.31 13.85 -13.80
C SER A 35 3.37 13.09 -12.47
N GLY A 36 2.19 12.73 -11.94
CA GLY A 36 2.06 11.92 -10.73
C GLY A 36 1.89 10.43 -11.01
N GLN A 37 2.10 9.97 -12.25
CA GLN A 37 1.93 8.55 -12.57
C GLN A 37 3.13 7.72 -12.09
N PRO A 38 2.96 6.40 -11.84
CA PRO A 38 4.05 5.54 -11.42
C PRO A 38 5.29 5.60 -12.34
N GLU A 39 5.08 5.73 -13.65
CA GLU A 39 6.14 5.80 -14.66
C GLU A 39 6.95 7.09 -14.53
N ASP A 40 6.27 8.22 -14.31
CA ASP A 40 6.91 9.52 -14.12
C ASP A 40 7.78 9.53 -12.86
N ILE A 41 7.28 8.95 -11.77
CA ILE A 41 8.01 8.80 -10.51
C ILE A 41 9.26 7.94 -10.71
N SER A 42 9.13 6.81 -11.41
CA SER A 42 10.26 5.93 -11.72
C SER A 42 11.33 6.65 -12.53
N ALA A 43 10.94 7.34 -13.61
CA ALA A 43 11.87 8.06 -14.48
C ALA A 43 12.57 9.21 -13.75
N ALA A 44 11.83 9.96 -12.93
CA ALA A 44 12.39 11.02 -12.11
C ALA A 44 13.42 10.51 -11.10
N VAL A 45 13.14 9.37 -10.43
CA VAL A 45 14.11 8.73 -9.53
C VAL A 45 15.34 8.27 -10.30
N ASP A 46 15.19 7.64 -11.47
CA ASP A 46 16.33 7.17 -12.26
C ASP A 46 17.27 8.30 -12.68
N ASN A 47 16.71 9.42 -13.15
CA ASN A 47 17.50 10.61 -13.51
C ASN A 47 18.21 11.19 -12.28
N LEU A 48 17.55 11.20 -11.13
CA LEU A 48 18.08 11.75 -9.90
C LEU A 48 19.22 10.89 -9.31
N LEU A 49 19.18 9.57 -9.48
CA LEU A 49 20.18 8.65 -8.93
C LEU A 49 21.60 8.94 -9.42
N GLU A 50 21.78 9.37 -10.67
CA GLU A 50 23.11 9.72 -11.19
C GLU A 50 23.72 10.88 -10.38
N THR A 51 22.95 11.94 -10.18
CA THR A 51 23.35 13.10 -9.37
C THR A 51 23.59 12.72 -7.91
N LEU A 52 22.68 11.97 -7.28
CA LEU A 52 22.83 11.59 -5.87
C LEU A 52 24.06 10.71 -5.62
N ASN A 53 24.37 9.79 -6.53
CA ASN A 53 25.52 8.89 -6.39
C ASN A 53 26.86 9.63 -6.51
N ILE A 54 26.92 10.71 -7.30
CA ILE A 54 28.14 11.49 -7.50
C ILE A 54 28.32 12.53 -6.39
N CYS A 55 27.23 13.20 -5.99
CA CYS A 55 27.30 14.44 -5.21
C CYS A 55 27.16 14.24 -3.69
N ILE A 56 26.50 13.16 -3.23
CA ILE A 56 26.26 12.96 -1.80
C ILE A 56 27.52 12.40 -1.13
N THR A 57 28.11 13.21 -0.26
CA THR A 57 29.32 12.87 0.51
C THR A 57 29.09 12.90 2.02
N LYS A 58 28.02 13.54 2.49
CA LYS A 58 27.67 13.67 3.92
C LYS A 58 26.41 12.90 4.28
N ALA A 59 26.43 12.25 5.45
CA ALA A 59 25.23 11.61 6.01
C ALA A 59 24.11 12.60 6.35
N SER A 60 24.45 13.83 6.73
CA SER A 60 23.46 14.88 7.02
C SER A 60 22.61 15.22 5.82
N THR A 61 23.21 15.24 4.62
CA THR A 61 22.48 15.50 3.37
C THR A 61 21.39 14.45 3.17
N ILE A 62 21.66 13.17 3.38
CA ILE A 62 20.62 12.12 3.31
C ILE A 62 19.48 12.40 4.30
N ASP A 63 19.83 12.80 5.53
CA ASP A 63 18.84 13.13 6.57
C ASP A 63 17.99 14.36 6.16
N ASP A 64 18.58 15.36 5.53
CA ASP A 64 17.90 16.58 5.06
C ASP A 64 16.97 16.27 3.87
N LEU A 65 17.40 15.46 2.89
CA LEU A 65 16.58 15.05 1.74
C LEU A 65 15.35 14.26 2.16
N VAL A 66 15.52 13.30 3.07
CA VAL A 66 14.41 12.55 3.66
C VAL A 66 13.50 13.51 4.44
N GLY A 67 14.09 14.41 5.24
CA GLY A 67 13.37 15.43 6.00
C GLY A 67 12.44 16.28 5.13
N PHE A 68 12.96 16.79 4.02
CA PHE A 68 12.21 17.60 3.06
C PHE A 68 10.94 16.90 2.55
N VAL A 69 11.02 15.63 2.12
CA VAL A 69 9.85 14.89 1.63
C VAL A 69 8.78 14.75 2.71
N PHE A 70 9.18 14.48 3.96
CA PHE A 70 8.25 14.38 5.08
C PHE A 70 7.62 15.73 5.45
N GLU A 71 8.36 16.84 5.33
CA GLU A 71 7.82 18.19 5.52
C GLU A 71 6.79 18.53 4.45
N CYS A 72 7.08 18.25 3.18
CA CYS A 72 6.10 18.41 2.10
C CYS A 72 4.85 17.54 2.32
N ALA A 73 5.02 16.29 2.78
CA ALA A 73 3.90 15.40 3.06
C ALA A 73 2.99 15.90 4.20
N ALA A 74 3.51 16.69 5.15
CA ALA A 74 2.67 17.35 6.16
C ALA A 74 1.68 18.35 5.54
N GLY A 75 2.01 18.91 4.37
CA GLY A 75 1.26 19.93 3.64
C GLY A 75 -0.09 19.47 3.05
N GLY A 76 -0.33 18.16 2.93
CA GLY A 76 -1.68 17.65 2.63
C GLY A 76 -1.75 16.34 1.84
N GLN A 77 -2.96 15.75 1.80
CA GLN A 77 -3.22 14.40 1.29
C GLN A 77 -2.93 14.20 -0.20
N VAL A 78 -2.98 15.26 -1.01
CA VAL A 78 -2.68 15.20 -2.45
C VAL A 78 -1.22 14.80 -2.69
N ILE A 79 -0.32 15.20 -1.79
CA ILE A 79 1.13 14.97 -1.90
C ILE A 79 1.49 13.56 -1.44
N HIS A 80 0.68 12.94 -0.57
CA HIS A 80 1.05 11.67 0.09
C HIS A 80 1.39 10.56 -0.90
N TYR A 81 0.60 10.43 -1.98
CA TYR A 81 0.84 9.41 -3.00
C TYR A 81 2.19 9.61 -3.69
N VAL A 82 2.48 10.84 -4.14
CA VAL A 82 3.75 11.15 -4.82
C VAL A 82 4.92 10.97 -3.86
N ALA A 83 4.83 11.54 -2.66
CA ALA A 83 5.83 11.42 -1.61
C ALA A 83 6.14 9.96 -1.25
N SER A 84 5.12 9.13 -1.06
CA SER A 84 5.30 7.76 -0.58
C SER A 84 5.90 6.86 -1.66
N ASN A 85 5.45 7.00 -2.90
CA ASN A 85 5.98 6.24 -4.03
C ASN A 85 7.38 6.71 -4.43
N PHE A 86 7.62 8.03 -4.44
CA PHE A 86 8.95 8.58 -4.70
C PHE A 86 9.97 8.07 -3.68
N LEU A 87 9.66 8.19 -2.39
CA LEU A 87 10.57 7.77 -1.34
C LEU A 87 10.76 6.24 -1.32
N ALA A 88 9.71 5.45 -1.59
CA ALA A 88 9.83 4.00 -1.70
C ALA A 88 10.70 3.58 -2.89
N CYS A 89 10.48 4.19 -4.06
CA CYS A 89 11.26 3.96 -5.27
C CYS A 89 12.73 4.33 -5.06
N LEU A 90 12.99 5.51 -4.48
CA LEU A 90 14.34 5.96 -4.13
C LEU A 90 15.01 4.99 -3.16
N THR A 91 14.30 4.56 -2.10
CA THR A 91 14.82 3.62 -1.11
C THR A 91 15.19 2.26 -1.72
N GLN A 92 14.44 1.82 -2.73
CA GLN A 92 14.70 0.56 -3.42
C GLN A 92 15.96 0.64 -4.32
N ARG A 93 16.22 1.79 -4.94
CA ARG A 93 17.25 1.94 -5.97
C ARG A 93 18.55 2.58 -5.47
N TYR A 94 18.47 3.51 -4.53
CA TYR A 94 19.63 4.14 -3.91
C TYR A 94 20.20 3.24 -2.82
N THR A 95 21.26 2.52 -3.17
CA THR A 95 21.89 1.51 -2.30
C THR A 95 23.19 1.99 -1.65
N GLN A 96 23.62 3.22 -1.95
CA GLN A 96 24.86 3.78 -1.42
C GLN A 96 24.76 4.01 0.10
N GLU A 97 25.86 3.70 0.79
CA GLU A 97 26.06 4.00 2.20
C GLU A 97 27.06 5.15 2.33
N VAL A 98 26.66 6.22 3.01
CA VAL A 98 27.49 7.40 3.23
C VAL A 98 27.77 7.52 4.72
N GLN A 99 29.04 7.35 5.12
CA GLN A 99 29.47 7.44 6.52
C GLN A 99 28.69 6.53 7.49
N GLY A 100 28.34 5.31 7.08
CA GLY A 100 27.53 4.42 7.93
C GLY A 100 26.03 4.68 7.88
N ARG A 101 25.57 5.65 7.08
CA ARG A 101 24.16 6.02 6.93
C ARG A 101 23.65 5.57 5.57
N THR A 102 22.56 4.83 5.58
CA THR A 102 21.74 4.54 4.39
C THR A 102 20.45 5.37 4.42
N ILE A 103 19.80 5.53 3.26
CA ILE A 103 18.45 6.11 3.18
C ILE A 103 17.47 5.36 4.10
N SER A 104 17.55 4.03 4.16
CA SER A 104 16.71 3.23 5.06
C SER A 104 16.88 3.64 6.53
N ASN A 105 18.13 3.83 7.00
CA ASN A 105 18.38 4.28 8.37
C ASN A 105 17.81 5.67 8.65
N SER A 106 17.95 6.58 7.69
CA SER A 106 17.41 7.94 7.79
C SER A 106 15.89 7.93 7.90
N ILE A 107 15.22 7.17 7.01
CA ILE A 107 13.77 6.99 7.01
C ILE A 107 13.27 6.39 8.33
N ILE A 108 13.93 5.34 8.84
CA ILE A 108 13.54 4.71 10.11
C ILE A 108 13.61 5.73 11.26
N ASN A 109 14.66 6.56 11.30
CA ASN A 109 14.79 7.60 12.30
C ASN A 109 13.71 8.67 12.15
N LYS A 110 13.44 9.11 10.92
CA LYS A 110 12.43 10.14 10.64
C LYS A 110 11.01 9.67 10.95
N LEU A 111 10.68 8.41 10.65
CA LEU A 111 9.42 7.79 11.03
C LEU A 111 9.22 7.79 12.55
N ARG A 112 10.28 7.51 13.32
CA ARG A 112 10.24 7.59 14.79
C ARG A 112 9.99 9.01 15.27
N GLU A 113 10.78 9.97 14.79
CA GLU A 113 10.65 11.39 15.15
C GLU A 113 9.22 11.92 14.90
N ILE A 114 8.66 11.59 13.74
CA ILE A 114 7.31 12.02 13.35
C ILE A 114 6.25 11.34 14.22
N ALA A 115 6.41 10.04 14.49
CA ALA A 115 5.49 9.37 15.39
C ALA A 115 5.52 9.97 16.80
N GLU A 116 6.71 10.27 17.34
CA GLU A 116 6.85 10.96 18.63
C GLU A 116 6.17 12.34 18.61
N LYS A 117 6.36 13.14 17.55
CA LYS A 117 5.66 14.41 17.35
C LYS A 117 4.13 14.23 17.33
N CYS A 118 3.62 13.26 16.57
CA CYS A 118 2.19 13.00 16.49
C CYS A 118 1.60 12.51 17.82
N ILE A 119 2.29 11.60 18.53
CA ILE A 119 1.89 11.13 19.86
C ILE A 119 1.81 12.30 20.83
N PHE A 120 2.86 13.12 20.89
CA PHE A 120 2.89 14.31 21.74
C PHE A 120 1.73 15.26 21.43
N THR A 121 1.47 15.55 20.16
CA THR A 121 0.34 16.41 19.76
C THR A 121 -1.01 15.83 20.21
N MET A 122 -1.21 14.51 20.08
CA MET A 122 -2.44 13.86 20.53
C MET A 122 -2.59 13.87 22.05
N GLU A 123 -1.48 13.78 22.79
CA GLU A 123 -1.46 13.95 24.25
C GLU A 123 -1.78 15.39 24.68
N GLN A 124 -1.27 16.37 23.94
CA GLN A 124 -1.62 17.78 24.14
C GLN A 124 -3.10 18.03 23.84
N LEU A 125 -3.65 17.37 22.82
CA LEU A 125 -5.07 17.44 22.47
C LEU A 125 -5.93 16.83 23.59
N ALA A 126 -5.54 15.66 24.10
CA ALA A 126 -6.17 15.02 25.25
C ALA A 126 -6.04 15.85 26.54
N SER A 127 -5.05 16.75 26.64
CA SER A 127 -4.89 17.67 27.76
C SER A 127 -5.61 19.01 27.56
N GLY A 128 -6.19 19.26 26.37
CA GLY A 128 -6.84 20.52 26.01
C GLY A 128 -5.87 21.66 25.65
N ASN A 129 -4.59 21.35 25.42
CA ASN A 129 -3.51 22.32 25.18
C ASN A 129 -2.97 22.29 23.74
N ALA A 130 -3.61 21.57 22.83
CA ALA A 130 -3.13 21.45 21.45
C ALA A 130 -3.58 22.62 20.57
N ASP A 131 -2.68 23.02 19.68
CA ASP A 131 -2.98 23.89 18.55
C ASP A 131 -3.76 23.09 17.48
N PRO A 132 -4.94 23.55 17.02
CA PRO A 132 -5.70 22.90 15.95
C PRO A 132 -4.89 22.66 14.67
N VAL A 133 -3.96 23.56 14.32
CA VAL A 133 -3.10 23.39 13.13
C VAL A 133 -2.17 22.20 13.31
N ALA A 134 -1.49 22.11 14.45
CA ALA A 134 -0.62 20.99 14.80
C ALA A 134 -1.37 19.65 14.82
N VAL A 135 -2.63 19.65 15.28
CA VAL A 135 -3.49 18.45 15.27
C VAL A 135 -3.81 18.01 13.83
N GLY A 136 -4.15 18.96 12.95
CA GLY A 136 -4.36 18.70 11.53
C GLY A 136 -3.10 18.15 10.84
N GLU A 137 -1.93 18.75 11.10
CA GLU A 137 -0.64 18.26 10.62
C GLU A 137 -0.35 16.85 11.12
N ALA A 138 -0.60 16.57 12.40
CA ALA A 138 -0.39 15.23 12.96
C ALA A 138 -1.28 14.18 12.28
N ARG A 139 -2.52 14.51 11.92
CA ARG A 139 -3.40 13.64 11.13
C ARG A 139 -2.84 13.39 9.73
N ASN A 140 -2.36 14.43 9.05
CA ASN A 140 -1.76 14.30 7.71
C ASN A 140 -0.52 13.42 7.75
N LEU A 141 0.39 13.67 8.70
CA LEU A 141 1.60 12.88 8.89
C LEU A 141 1.30 11.42 9.23
N ALA A 142 0.31 11.14 10.09
CA ALA A 142 -0.09 9.78 10.40
C ALA A 142 -0.69 9.05 9.17
N MET A 143 -1.44 9.77 8.34
CA MET A 143 -1.94 9.24 7.06
C MET A 143 -0.81 8.98 6.06
N PHE A 144 0.17 9.89 5.96
CA PHE A 144 1.34 9.69 5.12
C PHE A 144 2.16 8.50 5.60
N PHE A 145 2.44 8.40 6.91
CA PHE A 145 3.09 7.25 7.52
C PHE A 145 2.40 5.96 7.08
N ALA A 146 1.06 5.92 7.19
CA ALA A 146 0.30 4.72 6.89
C ALA A 146 0.22 4.36 5.40
N ASP A 147 0.34 5.35 4.51
CA ASP A 147 0.48 5.10 3.07
C ASP A 147 1.90 4.63 2.71
N PHE A 148 2.92 5.18 3.37
CA PHE A 148 4.32 4.93 3.06
C PHE A 148 4.88 3.65 3.68
N ALA A 149 4.59 3.37 4.96
CA ALA A 149 5.16 2.24 5.68
C ALA A 149 4.98 0.88 4.97
N PRO A 150 3.80 0.52 4.41
CA PRO A 150 3.64 -0.74 3.69
C PRO A 150 4.63 -0.94 2.55
N LYS A 151 4.98 0.15 1.84
CA LYS A 151 5.86 0.13 0.68
C LYS A 151 7.32 -0.16 1.05
N VAL A 152 7.74 0.24 2.26
CA VAL A 152 9.13 0.06 2.73
C VAL A 152 9.34 -1.13 3.67
N LEU A 153 8.31 -1.57 4.38
CA LEU A 153 8.42 -2.69 5.33
C LEU A 153 8.78 -4.02 4.65
N VAL A 154 8.48 -4.16 3.36
CA VAL A 154 8.83 -5.33 2.55
C VAL A 154 10.27 -5.29 2.04
N LEU A 155 10.95 -4.15 2.17
CA LEU A 155 12.31 -3.96 1.67
C LEU A 155 13.34 -4.54 2.65
N PRO A 156 14.47 -5.12 2.16
CA PRO A 156 15.49 -5.73 3.02
C PRO A 156 16.06 -4.79 4.10
N GLY A 157 16.20 -3.49 3.79
CA GLY A 157 16.73 -2.48 4.70
C GLY A 157 15.87 -2.23 5.95
N PHE A 158 14.63 -2.70 5.97
CA PHE A 158 13.67 -2.45 7.06
C PHE A 158 13.43 -3.66 7.95
N LYS A 159 13.87 -4.88 7.59
CA LYS A 159 13.54 -6.13 8.30
C LYS A 159 13.72 -6.05 9.81
N VAL A 160 14.80 -5.43 10.28
CA VAL A 160 15.09 -5.30 11.72
C VAL A 160 14.14 -4.32 12.42
N ALA A 161 13.69 -3.29 11.71
CA ALA A 161 12.82 -2.23 12.22
C ALA A 161 11.32 -2.54 12.11
N VAL A 162 10.92 -3.56 11.33
CA VAL A 162 9.50 -3.94 11.13
C VAL A 162 8.72 -4.03 12.46
N PRO A 163 9.19 -4.75 13.50
CA PRO A 163 8.44 -4.84 14.76
C PRO A 163 8.26 -3.48 15.45
N ALA A 164 9.29 -2.64 15.41
CA ALA A 164 9.25 -1.31 16.01
C ALA A 164 8.26 -0.40 15.27
N ILE A 165 8.26 -0.42 13.93
CA ILE A 165 7.33 0.36 13.11
C ILE A 165 5.88 -0.08 13.35
N ILE A 166 5.61 -1.40 13.42
CA ILE A 166 4.26 -1.92 13.72
C ILE A 166 3.82 -1.48 15.13
N TYR A 167 4.71 -1.52 16.11
CA TYR A 167 4.43 -1.05 17.47
C TYR A 167 4.11 0.44 17.50
N THR A 168 4.91 1.26 16.81
CA THR A 168 4.69 2.71 16.67
C THR A 168 3.35 3.04 16.04
N VAL A 169 2.94 2.29 15.01
CA VAL A 169 1.61 2.40 14.40
C VAL A 169 0.51 2.13 15.42
N PHE A 170 0.66 1.10 16.25
CA PHE A 170 -0.28 0.80 17.32
C PHE A 170 -0.34 1.94 18.34
N GLU A 171 0.79 2.46 18.79
CA GLU A 171 0.83 3.58 19.75
C GLU A 171 0.17 4.83 19.19
N LEU A 172 0.45 5.18 17.93
CA LEU A 172 -0.21 6.29 17.25
C LEU A 172 -1.73 6.09 17.24
N MET A 173 -2.18 4.91 16.80
CA MET A 173 -3.59 4.62 16.73
C MET A 173 -4.29 4.66 18.10
N ASP A 174 -3.66 4.10 19.14
CA ASP A 174 -4.16 4.13 20.51
C ASP A 174 -4.35 5.58 20.99
N LYS A 175 -3.38 6.47 20.71
CA LYS A 175 -3.45 7.89 21.06
C LYS A 175 -4.52 8.64 20.28
N PHE A 176 -4.68 8.35 18.99
CA PHE A 176 -5.70 9.01 18.15
C PHE A 176 -7.11 8.68 18.65
N VAL A 177 -7.36 7.43 19.03
CA VAL A 177 -8.68 6.96 19.44
C VAL A 177 -8.92 7.02 20.95
N ALA A 178 -7.94 7.50 21.72
CA ALA A 178 -8.07 7.72 23.15
C ALA A 178 -9.18 8.74 23.42
N LYS A 179 -10.23 8.31 24.11
CA LYS A 179 -11.35 9.18 24.47
C LYS A 179 -10.98 9.99 25.72
N ALA A 180 -10.88 11.30 25.57
CA ALA A 180 -10.71 12.23 26.69
C ALA A 180 -11.82 13.29 26.69
N THR A 181 -12.25 13.71 27.87
CA THR A 181 -13.39 14.64 28.06
C THR A 181 -13.12 16.05 27.50
N THR A 182 -11.85 16.37 27.31
CA THR A 182 -11.31 17.62 26.79
C THR A 182 -11.27 17.67 25.27
N VAL A 183 -11.33 16.51 24.59
CA VAL A 183 -11.21 16.44 23.14
C VAL A 183 -12.56 16.80 22.51
N PRO A 184 -12.61 17.81 21.63
CA PRO A 184 -13.83 18.15 20.92
C PRO A 184 -14.35 16.94 20.12
N ARG A 185 -15.67 16.79 20.06
CA ARG A 185 -16.29 15.67 19.34
C ARG A 185 -15.86 15.61 17.87
N SER A 186 -15.74 16.75 17.19
CA SER A 186 -15.26 16.82 15.80
C SER A 186 -13.87 16.20 15.67
N ASP A 187 -12.93 16.59 16.54
CA ASP A 187 -11.56 16.09 16.54
C ASP A 187 -11.49 14.60 16.84
N PHE A 188 -12.28 14.11 17.80
CA PHE A 188 -12.36 12.69 18.11
C PHE A 188 -12.86 11.88 16.90
N LEU A 189 -13.88 12.36 16.20
CA LEU A 189 -14.41 11.69 15.00
C LEU A 189 -13.40 11.71 13.85
N GLU A 190 -12.69 12.81 13.64
CA GLU A 190 -11.61 12.89 12.64
C GLU A 190 -10.44 11.97 12.98
N ASN A 191 -10.05 11.88 14.25
CA ASN A 191 -9.02 10.94 14.69
C ASN A 191 -9.45 9.49 14.49
N CYS A 192 -10.70 9.15 14.83
CA CYS A 192 -11.25 7.82 14.56
C CYS A 192 -11.26 7.51 13.06
N PHE A 193 -11.62 8.48 12.22
CA PHE A 193 -11.56 8.33 10.77
C PHE A 193 -10.12 8.06 10.30
N CYS A 194 -9.14 8.84 10.78
CA CYS A 194 -7.73 8.67 10.48
C CYS A 194 -7.24 7.26 10.87
N ALA A 195 -7.48 6.82 12.10
CA ALA A 195 -7.08 5.49 12.57
C ALA A 195 -7.69 4.35 11.72
N VAL A 196 -8.95 4.49 11.30
CA VAL A 196 -9.59 3.52 10.39
C VAL A 196 -8.93 3.49 9.02
N GLN A 197 -8.55 4.64 8.47
CA GLN A 197 -7.85 4.67 7.17
C GLN A 197 -6.42 4.12 7.29
N MET A 198 -5.72 4.42 8.39
CA MET A 198 -4.40 3.84 8.66
C MET A 198 -4.43 2.30 8.63
N LEU A 199 -5.44 1.69 9.26
CA LEU A 199 -5.61 0.23 9.18
C LEU A 199 -5.97 -0.29 7.80
N LYS A 200 -6.72 0.46 7.00
CA LYS A 200 -7.01 0.03 5.63
C LYS A 200 -5.75 -0.03 4.77
N MET A 201 -4.84 0.92 4.96
CA MET A 201 -3.60 1.01 4.19
C MET A 201 -2.56 0.00 4.69
N MET A 202 -2.40 -0.15 6.02
CA MET A 202 -1.34 -0.99 6.58
C MET A 202 -1.78 -2.38 7.03
N GLY A 203 -3.06 -2.58 7.33
CA GLY A 203 -3.59 -3.81 7.90
C GLY A 203 -3.23 -5.08 7.12
N PRO A 204 -3.39 -5.11 5.78
CA PRO A 204 -2.99 -6.27 4.97
C PRO A 204 -1.51 -6.60 5.14
N THR A 205 -0.64 -5.61 5.01
CA THR A 205 0.82 -5.78 5.09
C THR A 205 1.27 -6.19 6.49
N ILE A 206 0.67 -5.65 7.55
CA ILE A 206 0.97 -6.05 8.94
C ILE A 206 0.60 -7.52 9.18
N ASP A 207 -0.60 -7.92 8.78
CA ASP A 207 -1.07 -9.30 8.96
C ASP A 207 -0.27 -10.29 8.09
N GLU A 208 0.19 -9.88 6.90
CA GLU A 208 1.07 -10.71 6.05
C GLU A 208 2.46 -10.86 6.66
N LEU A 209 3.13 -9.76 7.03
CA LEU A 209 4.47 -9.80 7.63
C LEU A 209 4.52 -10.67 8.88
N ILE A 210 3.51 -10.58 9.74
CA ILE A 210 3.41 -11.39 10.96
C ILE A 210 3.22 -12.89 10.65
N ARG A 211 2.53 -13.20 9.56
CA ARG A 211 2.27 -14.56 9.13
C ARG A 211 3.51 -15.18 8.49
N GLU A 212 4.23 -14.40 7.69
CA GLU A 212 5.49 -14.82 7.05
C GLU A 212 6.65 -14.93 8.06
N ASP A 213 6.70 -14.04 9.05
CA ASP A 213 7.76 -14.02 10.06
C ASP A 213 7.19 -14.00 11.49
N ALA A 214 7.09 -15.20 12.07
CA ALA A 214 6.65 -15.41 13.45
C ALA A 214 7.54 -14.70 14.49
N SER A 215 8.80 -14.35 14.17
CA SER A 215 9.69 -13.62 15.09
C SER A 215 9.21 -12.19 15.35
N ILE A 216 8.48 -11.59 14.41
CA ILE A 216 7.84 -10.28 14.58
C ILE A 216 6.84 -10.37 15.75
N SER A 217 5.96 -11.38 15.73
CA SER A 217 4.99 -11.59 16.83
C SER A 217 5.64 -11.85 18.19
N GLN A 218 6.81 -12.49 18.21
CA GLN A 218 7.56 -12.72 19.46
C GLN A 218 8.14 -11.42 20.04
N ARG A 219 8.55 -10.48 19.19
CA ARG A 219 9.09 -9.17 19.60
C ARG A 219 8.01 -8.20 20.05
N ILE A 220 6.80 -8.29 19.49
CA ILE A 220 5.66 -7.43 19.81
C ILE A 220 4.40 -8.25 20.18
N PRO A 221 4.44 -9.01 21.29
CA PRO A 221 3.41 -9.99 21.62
C PRO A 221 2.06 -9.34 21.90
N GLY A 222 1.03 -9.79 21.15
CA GLY A 222 -0.35 -9.37 21.34
C GLY A 222 -0.66 -7.93 20.89
N VAL A 223 0.30 -7.21 20.29
CA VAL A 223 0.10 -5.84 19.80
C VAL A 223 -0.97 -5.78 18.72
N VAL A 224 -0.87 -6.64 17.69
CA VAL A 224 -1.84 -6.65 16.59
C VAL A 224 -3.25 -7.08 17.02
N PRO A 225 -3.44 -8.15 17.82
CA PRO A 225 -4.74 -8.45 18.40
C PRO A 225 -5.33 -7.29 19.21
N LYS A 226 -4.51 -6.59 20.02
CA LYS A 226 -4.94 -5.41 20.78
C LYS A 226 -5.35 -4.26 19.85
N LEU A 227 -4.62 -4.02 18.77
CA LEU A 227 -4.95 -3.00 17.78
C LEU A 227 -6.38 -3.13 17.24
N TYR A 228 -6.74 -4.34 16.78
CA TYR A 228 -8.09 -4.60 16.28
C TYR A 228 -9.14 -4.64 17.39
N GLN A 229 -8.74 -5.02 18.61
CA GLN A 229 -9.63 -4.92 19.77
C GLN A 229 -9.94 -3.46 20.14
N THR A 230 -8.97 -2.55 20.08
CA THR A 230 -9.16 -1.11 20.31
C THR A 230 -10.20 -0.56 19.34
N ILE A 231 -10.08 -0.88 18.05
CA ILE A 231 -11.07 -0.46 17.03
C ILE A 231 -12.45 -1.09 17.26
N ARG A 232 -12.51 -2.36 17.68
CA ARG A 232 -13.77 -3.02 18.06
C ARG A 232 -14.42 -2.33 19.27
N ASN A 233 -13.64 -1.93 20.27
CA ASN A 233 -14.14 -1.22 21.44
C ASN A 233 -14.74 0.13 21.04
N ILE A 234 -14.13 0.88 20.12
CA ILE A 234 -14.72 2.13 19.60
C ILE A 234 -16.12 1.89 19.04
N LEU A 235 -16.30 0.82 18.25
CA LEU A 235 -17.60 0.48 17.65
C LEU A 235 -18.68 0.16 18.71
N ILE A 236 -18.29 -0.44 19.83
CA ILE A 236 -19.18 -0.87 20.91
C ILE A 236 -19.46 0.29 21.88
N ASP A 237 -18.42 0.99 22.31
CA ASP A 237 -18.46 1.96 23.41
C ASP A 237 -18.87 3.36 22.95
N THR A 238 -18.81 3.64 21.64
CA THR A 238 -19.11 4.95 21.06
C THR A 238 -20.44 4.92 20.30
N ASN A 239 -21.49 5.44 20.94
CA ASN A 239 -22.83 5.49 20.35
C ASN A 239 -22.95 6.52 19.21
N ASP A 240 -22.14 7.58 19.23
CA ASP A 240 -22.30 8.78 18.44
C ASP A 240 -21.35 8.87 17.23
N LEU A 241 -20.79 7.74 16.80
CA LEU A 241 -20.01 7.62 15.56
C LEU A 241 -20.85 8.01 14.34
N THR A 242 -20.21 8.70 13.40
CA THR A 242 -20.83 8.95 12.08
C THR A 242 -21.03 7.64 11.33
N PRO A 243 -22.06 7.52 10.46
CA PRO A 243 -22.27 6.33 9.64
C PRO A 243 -21.04 5.94 8.82
N ARG A 244 -20.27 6.92 8.34
CA ARG A 244 -19.03 6.71 7.57
C ARG A 244 -17.96 6.00 8.40
N ILE A 245 -17.70 6.45 9.62
CA ILE A 245 -16.68 5.86 10.51
C ILE A 245 -17.15 4.46 10.95
N ARG A 246 -18.41 4.32 11.35
CA ARG A 246 -19.01 3.04 11.74
C ARG A 246 -18.87 1.99 10.63
N ALA A 247 -19.27 2.33 9.40
CA ALA A 247 -19.11 1.45 8.25
C ALA A 247 -17.64 1.16 7.92
N GLY A 248 -16.76 2.15 8.09
CA GLY A 248 -15.32 1.98 7.91
C GLY A 248 -14.72 0.95 8.88
N ILE A 249 -15.07 1.03 10.16
CA ILE A 249 -14.64 0.08 11.19
C ILE A 249 -15.15 -1.33 10.87
N ILE A 250 -16.43 -1.48 10.55
CA ILE A 250 -17.04 -2.77 10.20
C ILE A 250 -16.29 -3.41 9.02
N LYS A 251 -16.09 -2.65 7.93
CA LYS A 251 -15.37 -3.14 6.75
C LYS A 251 -13.95 -3.60 7.09
N VAL A 252 -13.18 -2.85 7.88
CA VAL A 252 -11.82 -3.26 8.29
C VAL A 252 -11.84 -4.58 9.05
N LEU A 253 -12.78 -4.75 9.97
CA LEU A 253 -12.91 -5.98 10.75
C LEU A 253 -13.36 -7.17 9.88
N GLU A 254 -14.25 -6.94 8.91
CA GLU A 254 -14.68 -7.95 7.94
C GLU A 254 -13.55 -8.36 7.01
N PHE A 255 -12.84 -7.39 6.41
CA PHE A 255 -11.69 -7.66 5.56
C PHE A 255 -10.62 -8.43 6.32
N ARG A 256 -10.28 -8.04 7.54
CA ARG A 256 -9.35 -8.83 8.34
C ARG A 256 -9.83 -10.26 8.57
N ALA A 257 -11.11 -10.45 8.89
CA ALA A 257 -11.68 -11.78 9.10
C ALA A 257 -11.63 -12.64 7.82
N SER A 258 -11.74 -12.03 6.65
CA SER A 258 -11.57 -12.67 5.34
C SER A 258 -10.13 -12.67 4.82
N ARG A 259 -9.13 -12.44 5.69
CA ARG A 259 -7.70 -12.32 5.30
C ARG A 259 -7.48 -11.34 4.16
N TRP A 260 -8.09 -10.17 4.29
CA TRP A 260 -8.03 -9.07 3.34
C TRP A 260 -8.49 -9.42 1.92
N GLY A 261 -9.27 -10.49 1.77
CA GLY A 261 -9.73 -10.98 0.46
C GLY A 261 -8.71 -11.83 -0.29
N GLU A 262 -7.66 -12.31 0.38
CA GLU A 262 -6.71 -13.25 -0.20
C GLU A 262 -7.42 -14.52 -0.69
N VAL A 263 -7.34 -14.76 -2.01
CA VAL A 263 -7.68 -16.05 -2.60
C VAL A 263 -6.48 -16.96 -2.41
N LEU A 264 -6.62 -18.01 -1.60
CA LEU A 264 -5.56 -19.02 -1.45
C LEU A 264 -5.27 -19.62 -2.83
N SER A 265 -4.09 -19.32 -3.37
CA SER A 265 -3.64 -19.93 -4.61
C SER A 265 -3.55 -21.44 -4.40
N PRO A 266 -4.07 -22.29 -5.32
CA PRO A 266 -4.08 -23.74 -5.17
C PRO A 266 -2.67 -24.35 -5.00
N ASP A 267 -1.62 -23.60 -5.35
CA ASP A 267 -0.21 -24.02 -5.28
C ASP A 267 0.43 -23.86 -3.89
N LYS A 268 -0.22 -23.18 -2.94
CA LYS A 268 0.19 -23.22 -1.52
C LYS A 268 -0.66 -24.27 -0.82
N PRO A 269 -0.14 -25.48 -0.57
CA PRO A 269 -0.88 -26.44 0.23
C PRO A 269 -1.22 -25.79 1.57
N LEU A 270 -2.51 -25.80 1.91
CA LEU A 270 -2.94 -25.50 3.27
C LEU A 270 -2.07 -26.35 4.20
N GLU A 271 -1.33 -25.70 5.10
CA GLU A 271 -0.73 -26.35 6.25
C GLU A 271 -1.89 -26.75 7.18
N VAL A 272 -2.64 -27.79 6.78
CA VAL A 272 -3.64 -28.41 7.62
C VAL A 272 -2.85 -29.11 8.71
N ALA A 273 -2.95 -28.58 9.92
CA ALA A 273 -2.45 -29.21 11.13
C ALA A 273 -2.79 -30.71 11.06
N ALA A 274 -1.76 -31.55 11.05
CA ALA A 274 -1.87 -32.97 10.84
C ALA A 274 -2.87 -33.59 11.81
N VAL A 275 -4.10 -33.84 11.34
CA VAL A 275 -5.02 -34.78 11.96
C VAL A 275 -4.70 -36.13 11.34
N VAL A 276 -4.06 -36.97 12.13
CA VAL A 276 -3.71 -38.35 11.81
C VAL A 276 -4.98 -39.13 11.44
N GLY A 277 -5.02 -39.68 10.22
CA GLY A 277 -6.01 -40.70 9.85
C GLY A 277 -6.15 -40.98 8.35
N GLY A 278 -5.50 -42.06 7.88
CA GLY A 278 -5.96 -42.89 6.75
C GLY A 278 -5.77 -42.35 5.32
N HIS A 279 -4.80 -42.94 4.61
CA HIS A 279 -4.71 -42.90 3.15
C HIS A 279 -5.99 -43.44 2.50
N ASP A 280 -6.64 -42.64 1.66
CA ASP A 280 -7.28 -43.09 0.43
C ASP A 280 -6.87 -42.08 -0.66
N GLU A 281 -6.01 -42.52 -1.58
CA GLU A 281 -5.61 -41.75 -2.75
C GLU A 281 -6.85 -41.54 -3.64
N VAL A 282 -7.42 -40.33 -3.59
CA VAL A 282 -8.49 -39.95 -4.51
C VAL A 282 -7.86 -39.63 -5.86
N ASP A 283 -7.86 -40.62 -6.74
CA ASP A 283 -7.44 -40.46 -8.14
C ASP A 283 -8.30 -39.37 -8.81
N PRO A 284 -7.72 -38.37 -9.51
CA PRO A 284 -8.48 -37.32 -10.16
C PRO A 284 -9.45 -37.90 -11.20
N THR A 285 -10.74 -37.52 -11.11
CA THR A 285 -11.76 -37.90 -12.09
C THR A 285 -11.77 -36.89 -13.24
N TRP A 286 -11.51 -37.35 -14.45
CA TRP A 286 -11.52 -36.53 -15.66
C TRP A 286 -12.91 -36.50 -16.27
N TYR A 287 -13.33 -35.37 -16.86
CA TYR A 287 -14.65 -35.22 -17.48
C TYR A 287 -14.52 -34.94 -18.97
N GLY A 288 -15.39 -35.56 -19.77
CA GLY A 288 -15.50 -35.33 -21.20
C GLY A 288 -16.25 -34.03 -21.54
N PRO A 289 -16.30 -33.65 -22.83
CA PRO A 289 -17.00 -32.45 -23.31
C PRO A 289 -18.52 -32.45 -23.06
N ASP A 290 -19.09 -33.62 -22.80
CA ASP A 290 -20.49 -33.85 -22.42
C ASP A 290 -20.72 -33.79 -20.89
N GLY A 291 -19.66 -33.53 -20.11
CA GLY A 291 -19.69 -33.45 -18.65
C GLY A 291 -19.79 -34.80 -17.94
N GLN A 292 -19.65 -35.93 -18.65
CA GLN A 292 -19.60 -37.26 -18.04
C GLN A 292 -18.16 -37.61 -17.65
N PRO A 293 -17.96 -38.34 -16.53
CA PRO A 293 -16.63 -38.78 -16.13
C PRO A 293 -16.09 -39.79 -17.15
N ILE A 294 -14.93 -39.49 -17.71
CA ILE A 294 -14.24 -40.34 -18.69
C ILE A 294 -13.19 -41.20 -18.00
N ASN A 295 -13.00 -42.40 -18.53
CA ASN A 295 -11.97 -43.31 -18.02
C ASN A 295 -10.58 -42.95 -18.58
N LYS A 296 -9.51 -43.53 -18.00
CA LYS A 296 -8.11 -43.22 -18.39
C LYS A 296 -7.80 -43.57 -19.86
N GLU A 297 -8.48 -44.56 -20.43
CA GLU A 297 -8.30 -44.96 -21.82
C GLU A 297 -8.97 -43.97 -22.79
N GLU A 298 -10.14 -43.46 -22.44
CA GLU A 298 -10.84 -42.39 -23.18
C GLU A 298 -10.08 -41.05 -23.12
N ALA A 299 -9.52 -40.70 -21.97
CA ALA A 299 -8.67 -39.52 -21.82
C ALA A 299 -7.41 -39.60 -22.70
N ALA A 300 -6.78 -40.78 -22.79
CA ALA A 300 -5.64 -41.00 -23.67
C ALA A 300 -6.01 -40.91 -25.16
N PHE A 301 -7.19 -41.41 -25.55
CA PHE A 301 -7.69 -41.30 -26.91
C PHE A 301 -7.94 -39.84 -27.34
N LEU A 302 -8.58 -39.03 -26.49
CA LEU A 302 -8.83 -37.62 -26.76
C LEU A 302 -7.53 -36.81 -26.91
N ASN A 303 -6.53 -37.10 -26.09
CA ASN A 303 -5.22 -36.44 -26.16
C ASN A 303 -4.46 -36.80 -27.45
N ALA A 304 -4.55 -38.05 -27.90
CA ALA A 304 -3.94 -38.48 -29.16
C ALA A 304 -4.58 -37.79 -30.37
N ALA A 305 -5.92 -37.66 -30.38
CA ALA A 305 -6.64 -36.97 -31.44
C ALA A 305 -6.36 -35.45 -31.49
N ALA A 306 -6.16 -34.81 -30.32
CA ALA A 306 -5.80 -33.39 -30.25
C ALA A 306 -4.37 -33.13 -30.78
N ASN A 307 -3.42 -34.02 -30.49
CA ASN A 307 -2.06 -33.90 -31.00
C ASN A 307 -1.97 -34.12 -32.52
N GLU A 308 -2.76 -35.04 -33.08
CA GLU A 308 -2.79 -35.30 -34.53
C GLU A 308 -3.38 -34.12 -35.32
N ALA A 309 -4.27 -33.32 -34.72
CA ALA A 309 -4.80 -32.10 -35.32
C ALA A 309 -3.76 -30.95 -35.34
N CYS A 310 -2.97 -30.78 -34.27
CA CYS A 310 -1.93 -29.74 -34.21
C CYS A 310 -0.75 -30.00 -35.14
N GLU A 311 -0.39 -31.25 -35.42
CA GLU A 311 0.71 -31.58 -36.35
C GLU A 311 0.36 -31.31 -37.82
N SER A 312 -0.91 -31.07 -38.15
CA SER A 312 -1.37 -30.82 -39.53
C SER A 312 -1.43 -29.35 -39.94
N GLU A 313 -1.19 -28.40 -39.02
CA GLU A 313 -1.27 -26.95 -39.28
C GLU A 313 0.10 -26.24 -39.36
N GLU A 314 1.23 -26.95 -39.25
CA GLU A 314 2.58 -26.34 -39.26
C GLU A 314 3.28 -26.31 -40.64
N GLU A 315 2.65 -26.79 -41.72
CA GLU A 315 3.17 -26.65 -43.10
C GLU A 315 2.31 -25.68 -43.92
N GLU A 316 2.44 -24.35 -43.73
CA GLU A 316 2.31 -23.37 -44.83
C GLU A 316 2.63 -21.91 -44.40
N GLU A 317 3.38 -21.23 -45.28
CA GLU A 317 3.60 -19.78 -45.45
C GLU A 317 4.71 -19.04 -44.65
N GLU A 318 5.92 -19.15 -45.22
CA GLU A 318 7.02 -18.17 -45.19
C GLU A 318 6.79 -17.08 -46.28
N ILE A 319 6.51 -15.81 -45.92
CA ILE A 319 6.68 -14.64 -46.82
C ILE A 319 7.16 -13.38 -46.05
N ASP A 320 8.47 -13.17 -46.13
CA ASP A 320 9.25 -12.01 -46.61
C ASP A 320 8.77 -10.52 -46.59
N GLN A 321 9.62 -9.68 -45.97
CA GLN A 321 10.10 -8.31 -46.29
C GLN A 321 9.17 -7.09 -46.55
N GLY A 322 9.53 -5.95 -45.93
CA GLY A 322 9.70 -4.68 -46.69
C GLY A 322 9.09 -3.36 -46.16
N GLU A 323 9.91 -2.61 -45.42
CA GLU A 323 10.16 -1.15 -45.45
C GLU A 323 9.07 -0.05 -45.64
N ALA A 324 9.15 0.93 -44.70
CA ALA A 324 9.20 2.40 -44.85
C ALA A 324 8.02 3.19 -45.47
N TYR A 325 7.55 4.23 -44.76
CA TYR A 325 7.55 5.63 -45.25
C TYR A 325 7.44 6.65 -44.11
N ARG A 326 8.32 7.66 -44.20
CA ARG A 326 8.42 8.92 -43.43
C ARG A 326 7.67 10.00 -44.23
N VAL A 327 6.85 10.87 -43.60
CA VAL A 327 6.53 12.22 -44.13
C VAL A 327 6.26 13.19 -42.97
N ASP A 328 7.01 14.30 -42.97
CA ASP A 328 6.92 15.49 -42.11
C ASP A 328 5.68 16.38 -42.36
N GLY A 329 5.34 17.24 -41.41
CA GLY A 329 4.48 18.42 -41.69
C GLY A 329 4.11 19.27 -40.46
N HIS A 330 4.77 20.40 -40.30
CA HIS A 330 4.55 21.47 -39.30
C HIS A 330 3.14 22.11 -39.33
N HIS A 331 2.60 22.43 -38.14
CA HIS A 331 1.81 23.66 -37.91
C HIS A 331 1.91 24.09 -36.43
N GLU A 332 2.50 25.28 -36.22
CA GLU A 332 2.44 26.05 -34.98
C GLU A 332 1.12 26.84 -34.96
N GLU A 333 0.35 26.75 -33.87
CA GLU A 333 -0.65 27.76 -33.54
C GLU A 333 -0.51 28.15 -32.06
N GLU A 334 -0.16 29.43 -31.86
CA GLU A 334 -0.20 30.16 -30.61
C GLU A 334 -1.65 30.27 -30.12
N TYR A 335 -1.90 29.94 -28.85
CA TYR A 335 -3.14 30.31 -28.16
C TYR A 335 -2.79 31.21 -26.96
N GLU A 336 -3.18 32.47 -27.07
CA GLU A 336 -3.20 33.44 -25.98
C GLU A 336 -4.25 33.02 -24.93
N GLU A 337 -3.83 32.76 -23.69
CA GLU A 337 -4.72 32.51 -22.56
C GLU A 337 -5.32 33.84 -22.05
N GLN A 338 -6.59 34.08 -22.35
CA GLN A 338 -7.41 35.07 -21.63
C GLN A 338 -7.94 34.43 -20.34
N VAL A 339 -7.57 35.00 -19.20
CA VAL A 339 -8.06 34.61 -17.88
C VAL A 339 -9.51 35.06 -17.71
N ASP A 340 -10.46 34.11 -17.68
CA ASP A 340 -11.86 34.35 -17.32
C ASP A 340 -12.04 34.23 -15.80
N GLU A 341 -12.22 35.36 -15.12
CA GLU A 341 -12.39 35.49 -13.66
C GLU A 341 -13.72 34.91 -13.11
N ASN A 342 -14.54 34.21 -13.90
CA ASN A 342 -15.83 33.67 -13.45
C ASN A 342 -15.95 32.13 -13.41
N GLN A 343 -14.86 31.36 -13.42
CA GLN A 343 -14.95 29.91 -13.24
C GLN A 343 -15.18 29.51 -11.78
N ALA A 344 -16.32 28.87 -11.53
CA ALA A 344 -16.63 28.19 -10.27
C ALA A 344 -15.55 27.13 -9.94
N PRO A 345 -15.23 26.90 -8.66
CA PRO A 345 -14.19 25.94 -8.27
C PRO A 345 -14.51 24.53 -8.81
N PRO A 346 -13.48 23.74 -9.16
CA PRO A 346 -13.67 22.40 -9.70
C PRO A 346 -14.46 21.53 -8.70
N PRO A 347 -15.33 20.63 -9.19
CA PRO A 347 -16.21 19.85 -8.34
C PRO A 347 -15.39 18.94 -7.41
N VAL A 348 -15.64 19.07 -6.10
CA VAL A 348 -15.20 18.10 -5.09
C VAL A 348 -15.83 16.76 -5.44
N TYR A 349 -15.01 15.78 -5.85
CA TYR A 349 -15.47 14.41 -6.06
C TYR A 349 -16.01 13.83 -4.74
N ARG A 350 -17.32 13.85 -4.59
CA ARG A 350 -18.06 13.21 -3.50
C ARG A 350 -18.11 11.72 -3.80
N TYR A 351 -17.34 10.91 -3.07
CA TYR A 351 -17.51 9.45 -3.09
C TYR A 351 -18.92 9.10 -2.60
N ILE A 352 -19.77 8.60 -3.49
CA ILE A 352 -21.11 8.12 -3.16
C ILE A 352 -20.96 6.63 -2.79
N PRO A 353 -21.29 6.22 -1.55
CA PRO A 353 -21.24 4.80 -1.19
C PRO A 353 -22.32 4.05 -1.96
N GLU A 354 -21.94 2.97 -2.65
CA GLU A 354 -22.89 1.92 -3.04
C GLU A 354 -23.69 1.49 -1.81
N GLN A 355 -25.01 1.64 -1.91
CA GLN A 355 -25.93 1.21 -0.87
C GLN A 355 -25.85 -0.31 -0.77
N VAL A 356 -25.40 -0.81 0.38
CA VAL A 356 -25.38 -2.25 0.66
C VAL A 356 -26.83 -2.76 0.60
N PRO A 357 -27.14 -3.76 -0.24
CA PRO A 357 -28.49 -4.30 -0.35
C PRO A 357 -29.01 -4.77 1.01
N GLU A 358 -30.22 -4.38 1.37
CA GLU A 358 -30.82 -4.62 2.69
C GLU A 358 -30.86 -6.12 3.06
N GLY A 359 -30.99 -7.01 2.06
CA GLY A 359 -30.93 -8.47 2.24
C GLY A 359 -29.57 -8.98 2.75
N ALA A 360 -28.45 -8.33 2.39
CA ALA A 360 -27.13 -8.71 2.89
C ALA A 360 -26.96 -8.34 4.38
N MET A 361 -27.58 -7.23 4.81
CA MET A 361 -27.58 -6.80 6.21
C MET A 361 -28.45 -7.69 7.10
N GLU A 362 -29.54 -8.24 6.56
CA GLU A 362 -30.43 -9.12 7.30
C GLU A 362 -29.84 -10.52 7.49
N GLU A 363 -29.14 -11.04 6.48
CA GLU A 363 -28.40 -12.29 6.59
C GLU A 363 -27.20 -12.19 7.56
N PHE A 364 -26.52 -11.04 7.59
CA PHE A 364 -25.47 -10.74 8.58
C PHE A 364 -26.00 -10.78 10.02
N ARG A 365 -27.17 -10.17 10.28
CA ARG A 365 -27.83 -10.24 11.60
C ARG A 365 -28.24 -11.66 11.98
N ARG A 366 -28.61 -12.49 11.00
CA ARG A 366 -28.97 -13.90 11.22
C ARG A 366 -27.75 -14.75 11.62
N ARG A 367 -26.59 -14.50 11.02
CA ARG A 367 -25.32 -15.23 11.29
C ARG A 367 -24.64 -14.86 12.61
N LEU A 368 -24.95 -13.70 13.19
CA LEU A 368 -24.43 -13.26 14.49
C LEU A 368 -25.15 -13.88 15.70
N LYS A 369 -26.24 -14.62 15.49
CA LYS A 369 -26.96 -15.28 16.59
C LYS A 369 -26.26 -16.59 17.00
N PRO A 370 -26.13 -16.89 18.32
CA PRO A 370 -25.43 -18.09 18.81
C PRO A 370 -26.01 -19.43 18.35
N ASP A 371 -27.27 -19.43 17.89
CA ASP A 371 -28.06 -20.58 17.49
C ASP A 371 -28.16 -20.75 15.95
N TYR A 372 -27.42 -19.96 15.18
CA TYR A 372 -27.44 -20.05 13.71
C TYR A 372 -26.96 -21.42 13.23
N LYS A 373 -27.86 -22.20 12.64
CA LYS A 373 -27.55 -23.38 11.82
C LYS A 373 -27.76 -23.01 10.35
N PRO A 374 -26.79 -23.27 9.47
CA PRO A 374 -26.98 -23.07 8.04
C PRO A 374 -28.09 -24.01 7.55
N ASP A 375 -29.04 -23.45 6.79
CA ASP A 375 -30.12 -24.23 6.18
C ASP A 375 -29.49 -25.30 5.27
N GLY A 376 -29.70 -26.59 5.60
CA GLY A 376 -29.19 -27.73 4.83
C GLY A 376 -28.24 -28.69 5.57
N ALA A 377 -27.78 -28.37 6.78
CA ALA A 377 -26.90 -29.27 7.55
C ALA A 377 -27.64 -30.37 8.34
N GLY A 378 -28.98 -30.41 8.30
CA GLY A 378 -29.82 -31.24 9.17
C GLY A 378 -30.11 -32.67 8.71
N ASP A 379 -30.09 -32.96 7.40
CA ASP A 379 -30.71 -34.19 6.88
C ASP A 379 -29.77 -35.23 6.25
N ARG A 380 -28.45 -35.03 6.32
CA ARG A 380 -27.48 -35.99 5.73
C ARG A 380 -26.80 -36.95 6.71
N LEU A 381 -27.10 -36.87 8.01
CA LEU A 381 -26.46 -37.71 9.05
C LEU A 381 -27.36 -38.83 9.62
N ARG A 382 -28.46 -39.19 8.94
CA ARG A 382 -29.35 -40.30 9.37
C ARG A 382 -29.64 -41.38 8.30
N ALA A 383 -28.82 -41.47 7.26
CA ALA A 383 -29.00 -42.47 6.19
C ALA A 383 -28.01 -43.64 6.21
N ASN A 384 -27.07 -43.72 7.17
CA ASN A 384 -26.13 -44.84 7.29
C ASN A 384 -25.96 -45.31 8.75
N LEU A 385 -27.07 -45.75 9.35
CA LEU A 385 -27.08 -46.69 10.47
C LEU A 385 -28.12 -47.78 10.21
#